data_AF-A0A817SI36-F1
#
_entry.id   AF-A0A817SI36-F1
#
_cell.length_a   1.000
_cell.length_b   1.000
_cell.length_c   1.000
_cell.angle_alpha   90.00
_cell.angle_beta   90.00
_cell.angle_gamma   90.00
#
_symmetry.space_group_name_H-M   'P 1'
#
loop_
_entity.id
_entity.type
_entity.pdbx_description
1 polymer ?
#
loop_
_entity_poly.entity_id
_entity_poly.type
_entity_poly.pdbx_seq_one_letter_code
_entity_poly.pdbx_strand_id
1 'polypeptide(L)'
;MATAMRSTTGKDMCDMCSPKQVVAITSCKGCLKDMCRKHFNEHREKLFKDLHNVFDLHDNLLQELQLTINRASKSSVNDKALAFLIQIDEWKTRTIERVSQAANEARANVERLFSRKIEYDQLKQKVDEITKELKEQQESESFVEIDIDHWMKQLKQLKTDLNRPSKVDTNPPVLQIQNVDWNSVIKVSSPNELEKGM
;
A
#
# COMPACT_ATOMS: atom_id res chain seq x y z
N MET A 1 -42.50 7.22 -54.08
CA MET A 1 -42.28 5.75 -53.98
C MET A 1 -40.91 5.57 -53.35
N ALA A 2 -40.84 5.41 -52.02
CA ALA A 2 -40.74 4.11 -51.35
C ALA A 2 -39.46 3.36 -51.80
N THR A 3 -38.53 2.97 -50.94
CA THR A 3 -38.80 2.16 -49.76
C THR A 3 -37.60 2.19 -48.81
N ALA A 4 -37.86 2.49 -47.53
CA ALA A 4 -36.98 2.13 -46.43
C ALA A 4 -37.01 0.61 -46.25
N MET A 5 -35.86 -0.06 -46.23
CA MET A 5 -35.78 -1.44 -45.74
C MET A 5 -34.57 -1.60 -44.82
N ARG A 6 -34.82 -1.28 -43.55
CA ARG A 6 -34.08 -1.80 -42.41
C ARG A 6 -35.03 -2.77 -41.72
N SER A 7 -34.83 -4.07 -41.89
CA SER A 7 -35.31 -5.11 -40.97
C SER A 7 -34.90 -6.51 -41.42
N THR A 8 -33.94 -7.08 -40.69
CA THR A 8 -33.98 -8.46 -40.21
C THR A 8 -33.22 -8.47 -38.89
N THR A 9 -33.95 -8.58 -37.78
CA THR A 9 -33.41 -8.80 -36.43
C THR A 9 -32.81 -10.21 -36.34
N GLY A 10 -31.64 -10.39 -36.95
CA GLY A 10 -30.71 -11.46 -36.59
C GLY A 10 -29.89 -10.97 -35.41
N LYS A 11 -29.89 -11.70 -34.30
CA LYS A 11 -28.95 -11.42 -33.21
C LYS A 11 -27.56 -11.85 -33.69
N ASP A 12 -26.61 -10.92 -33.78
CA ASP A 12 -25.23 -11.24 -34.14
C ASP A 12 -24.65 -12.22 -33.11
N MET A 13 -23.88 -13.20 -33.58
CA MET A 13 -23.29 -14.24 -32.73
C MET A 13 -21.86 -13.87 -32.36
N CYS A 14 -21.42 -14.31 -31.19
CA CYS A 14 -20.05 -14.06 -30.76
C CYS A 14 -19.04 -14.78 -31.67
N ASP A 15 -18.09 -14.03 -32.22
CA ASP A 15 -17.06 -14.54 -33.12
C ASP A 15 -16.04 -15.46 -32.46
N MET A 16 -15.92 -15.40 -31.14
CA MET A 16 -14.91 -16.10 -30.34
C MET A 16 -15.46 -17.37 -29.67
N CYS A 17 -16.77 -17.60 -29.69
CA CYS A 17 -17.41 -18.81 -29.14
C CYS A 17 -17.34 -19.97 -30.13
N SER A 18 -16.90 -21.15 -29.66
CA SER A 18 -17.00 -22.41 -30.40
C SER A 18 -17.70 -23.48 -29.53
N PRO A 19 -18.90 -23.96 -29.92
CA PRO A 19 -19.69 -23.58 -31.10
C PRO A 19 -20.32 -22.17 -30.98
N LYS A 20 -20.63 -21.54 -32.13
CA LYS A 20 -21.20 -20.17 -32.22
C LYS A 20 -22.66 -20.12 -31.76
N GLN A 21 -22.90 -20.31 -30.46
CA GLN A 21 -24.24 -20.40 -29.87
C GLN A 21 -24.61 -19.21 -28.98
N VAL A 22 -23.64 -18.34 -28.66
CA VAL A 22 -23.85 -17.21 -27.74
C VAL A 22 -23.99 -15.92 -28.53
N VAL A 23 -25.08 -15.19 -28.29
CA VAL A 23 -25.36 -13.89 -28.88
C VAL A 23 -24.30 -12.86 -28.43
N ALA A 24 -23.79 -12.09 -29.39
CA ALA A 24 -22.94 -10.94 -29.13
C ALA A 24 -23.75 -9.83 -28.47
N ILE A 25 -23.15 -9.20 -27.46
CA ILE A 25 -23.77 -8.08 -26.74
C ILE A 25 -23.18 -6.74 -27.15
N THR A 26 -21.99 -6.75 -27.74
CA THR A 26 -21.24 -5.55 -28.12
C THR A 26 -20.16 -5.88 -29.12
N SER A 27 -19.74 -4.87 -29.89
CA SER A 27 -18.68 -4.96 -30.89
C SER A 27 -17.51 -4.06 -30.51
N CYS A 28 -16.29 -4.57 -30.67
CA CYS A 28 -15.10 -3.76 -30.41
C CYS A 28 -14.71 -2.97 -31.66
N LYS A 29 -14.76 -1.63 -31.59
CA LYS A 29 -14.36 -0.76 -32.72
C LYS A 29 -12.88 -0.91 -33.14
N GLY A 30 -12.02 -1.40 -32.24
CA GLY A 30 -10.60 -1.57 -32.52
C GLY A 30 -10.26 -2.82 -33.32
N CYS A 31 -10.92 -3.95 -33.04
CA CYS A 31 -10.68 -5.21 -33.74
C CYS A 31 -11.83 -5.68 -34.63
N LEU A 32 -12.94 -4.93 -34.65
CA LEU A 32 -14.15 -5.18 -35.46
C LEU A 32 -14.77 -6.57 -35.27
N LYS A 33 -14.67 -7.14 -34.06
CA LYS A 33 -15.25 -8.42 -33.69
C LYS A 33 -16.46 -8.25 -32.78
N ASP A 34 -17.47 -9.09 -32.99
CA ASP A 34 -18.67 -9.17 -32.18
C ASP A 34 -18.49 -10.17 -31.04
N MET A 35 -18.72 -9.73 -29.80
CA MET A 35 -18.35 -10.50 -28.61
C MET A 35 -19.51 -10.64 -27.64
N CYS A 36 -19.65 -11.83 -27.05
CA CYS A 36 -20.46 -12.02 -25.85
C CYS A 36 -19.76 -11.40 -24.63
N ARG A 37 -20.47 -11.28 -23.51
CA ARG A 37 -19.94 -10.64 -22.29
C ARG A 37 -18.61 -11.23 -21.82
N LYS A 38 -18.49 -12.56 -21.85
CA LYS A 38 -17.29 -13.29 -21.42
C LYS A 38 -16.09 -12.93 -22.29
N HIS A 39 -16.19 -13.13 -23.61
CA HIS A 39 -15.09 -12.86 -24.54
C HIS A 39 -14.76 -11.36 -24.64
N PHE A 40 -15.72 -10.48 -24.40
CA PHE A 40 -15.45 -9.04 -24.30
C PHE A 40 -14.60 -8.70 -23.07
N ASN A 41 -14.89 -9.31 -21.91
CA ASN A 41 -14.09 -9.11 -20.70
C ASN A 41 -12.68 -9.69 -20.86
N GLU A 42 -12.55 -10.91 -21.42
CA GLU A 42 -11.25 -11.51 -21.72
C GLU A 42 -10.45 -10.68 -22.74
N HIS A 43 -11.12 -10.12 -23.75
CA HIS A 43 -10.50 -9.20 -24.70
C HIS A 43 -9.99 -7.93 -24.02
N ARG A 44 -10.77 -7.36 -23.09
CA ARG A 44 -10.35 -6.19 -22.30
C ARG A 44 -9.19 -6.49 -21.36
N GLU A 45 -9.20 -7.66 -20.72
CA GLU A 45 -8.10 -8.11 -19.88
C GLU A 45 -6.82 -8.31 -20.70
N LYS A 46 -6.93 -8.92 -21.89
CA LYS A 46 -5.79 -9.06 -22.80
C LYS A 46 -5.24 -7.69 -23.24
N LEU A 47 -6.11 -6.76 -23.62
CA LEU A 47 -5.69 -5.40 -23.96
C LEU A 47 -4.97 -4.68 -22.81
N PHE A 48 -5.39 -4.92 -21.56
CA PHE A 48 -4.73 -4.38 -20.39
C PHE A 48 -3.31 -4.96 -20.21
N LYS A 49 -3.15 -6.28 -20.43
CA LYS A 49 -1.83 -6.93 -20.42
C LYS A 49 -0.95 -6.42 -21.57
N ASP A 50 -1.50 -6.27 -22.76
CA ASP A 50 -0.78 -5.74 -23.92
C ASP A 50 -0.32 -4.28 -23.67
N LEU A 51 -1.14 -3.47 -23.00
CA LEU A 51 -0.76 -2.11 -22.60
C LEU A 51 0.37 -2.10 -21.56
N HIS A 52 0.38 -3.06 -20.64
CA HIS A 52 1.50 -3.20 -19.70
C HIS A 52 2.82 -3.49 -20.42
N ASN A 53 2.81 -4.38 -21.43
CA ASN A 53 3.99 -4.62 -22.26
C ASN A 53 4.45 -3.35 -23.00
N VAL A 54 3.52 -2.46 -23.39
CA VAL A 54 3.87 -1.15 -23.98
C VAL A 54 4.57 -0.25 -22.96
N PHE A 55 4.11 -0.23 -21.70
CA PHE A 55 4.80 0.47 -20.62
C PHE A 55 6.19 -0.11 -20.36
N ASP A 56 6.34 -1.44 -20.33
CA ASP A 56 7.64 -2.09 -20.16
C ASP A 56 8.59 -1.74 -21.31
N LEU A 57 8.12 -1.76 -22.55
CA LEU A 57 8.91 -1.34 -23.72
C LEU A 57 9.29 0.14 -23.64
N HIS A 58 8.37 1.01 -23.23
CA HIS A 58 8.63 2.43 -23.02
C HIS A 58 9.71 2.66 -21.95
N ASP A 59 9.61 2.00 -20.80
CA ASP A 59 10.52 2.18 -19.68
C ASP A 59 11.92 1.63 -20.01
N ASN A 60 11.99 0.48 -20.70
CA ASN A 60 13.23 -0.06 -21.23
C ASN A 60 13.88 0.91 -22.24
N LEU A 61 13.11 1.44 -23.18
CA LEU A 61 13.61 2.42 -24.15
C LEU A 61 14.08 3.70 -23.46
N LEU A 62 13.36 4.19 -22.45
CA LEU A 62 13.75 5.35 -21.66
C LEU A 62 15.08 5.11 -20.94
N GLN A 63 15.25 3.92 -20.35
CA GLN A 63 16.50 3.52 -19.70
C GLN A 63 17.65 3.39 -20.70
N GLU A 64 17.44 2.78 -21.85
CA GLU A 64 18.43 2.68 -22.93
C GLU A 64 18.83 4.05 -23.48
N LEU A 65 17.87 4.95 -23.65
CA LEU A 65 18.10 6.34 -24.05
C LEU A 65 18.94 7.07 -23.00
N GLN A 66 18.59 6.95 -21.72
CA GLN A 66 19.38 7.55 -20.63
C GLN A 66 20.81 7.01 -20.60
N LEU A 67 20.99 5.69 -20.73
CA LEU A 67 22.32 5.07 -20.82
C LEU A 67 23.10 5.56 -22.04
N THR A 68 22.43 5.72 -23.18
CA THR A 68 23.04 6.20 -24.43
C THR A 68 23.42 7.68 -24.35
N ILE A 69 22.56 8.53 -23.79
CA ILE A 69 22.85 9.94 -23.51
C ILE A 69 24.03 10.04 -22.54
N ASN A 70 24.04 9.23 -21.48
CA ASN A 70 25.14 9.18 -20.52
C ASN A 70 26.46 8.72 -21.19
N ARG A 71 26.42 7.74 -22.10
CA ARG A 71 27.61 7.27 -22.87
C ARG A 71 28.07 8.28 -23.92
N ALA A 72 27.15 8.93 -24.64
CA ALA A 72 27.44 9.98 -25.60
C ALA A 72 27.98 11.25 -24.91
N SER A 73 27.58 11.48 -23.66
CA SER A 73 28.18 12.52 -22.81
C SER A 73 29.58 12.09 -22.33
N LYS A 74 29.80 10.82 -21.99
CA LYS A 74 31.10 10.27 -21.58
C LYS A 74 32.21 10.32 -22.63
N SER A 75 31.90 10.41 -23.93
CA SER A 75 32.94 10.60 -24.95
C SER A 75 33.58 12.00 -24.95
N SER A 76 33.08 12.94 -24.11
CA SER A 76 33.77 14.23 -23.85
C SER A 76 33.78 14.67 -22.37
N VAL A 77 33.25 13.88 -21.42
CA VAL A 77 33.18 14.27 -20.01
C VAL A 77 34.40 13.78 -19.22
N ASN A 78 35.17 14.74 -18.73
CA ASN A 78 36.25 14.61 -17.74
C ASN A 78 35.89 13.61 -16.63
N ASP A 79 36.69 12.54 -16.45
CA ASP A 79 36.46 11.43 -15.50
C ASP A 79 36.07 11.88 -14.08
N LYS A 80 36.51 13.08 -13.67
CA LYS A 80 36.16 13.70 -12.38
C LYS A 80 34.67 14.04 -12.27
N ALA A 81 34.04 14.53 -13.33
CA ALA A 81 32.61 14.85 -13.31
C ALA A 81 31.76 13.58 -13.18
N LEU A 82 32.16 12.49 -13.85
CA LEU A 82 31.51 11.20 -13.69
C LEU A 82 31.62 10.68 -12.25
N ALA A 83 32.78 10.82 -11.62
CA ALA A 83 32.98 10.44 -10.22
C ALA A 83 32.11 11.25 -9.24
N PHE A 84 31.91 12.56 -9.49
CA PHE A 84 31.00 13.38 -8.67
C PHE A 84 29.54 12.98 -8.84
N LEU A 85 29.08 12.70 -10.06
CA LEU A 85 27.71 12.25 -10.31
C LEU A 85 27.39 10.93 -9.58
N ILE A 86 28.32 9.97 -9.61
CA ILE A 86 28.18 8.71 -8.88
C ILE A 86 28.06 8.96 -7.36
N GLN A 87 28.90 9.82 -6.80
CA GLN A 87 28.84 10.15 -5.37
C GLN A 87 27.52 10.82 -4.97
N ILE A 88 26.98 11.71 -5.82
CA ILE A 88 25.68 12.35 -5.63
C ILE A 88 24.57 11.29 -5.60
N ASP A 89 24.58 10.35 -6.54
CA ASP A 89 23.55 9.30 -6.63
C ASP A 89 23.63 8.31 -5.47
N GLU A 90 24.84 7.92 -5.05
CA GLU A 90 25.03 7.09 -3.85
C GLU A 90 24.56 7.80 -2.59
N TRP A 91 24.88 9.10 -2.45
CA TRP A 91 24.43 9.91 -1.33
C TRP A 91 22.91 10.03 -1.30
N LYS A 92 22.28 10.30 -2.44
CA LYS A 92 20.81 10.37 -2.59
C LYS A 92 20.16 9.05 -2.15
N THR A 93 20.67 7.93 -2.67
CA THR A 93 20.14 6.59 -2.37
C THR A 93 20.22 6.29 -0.88
N ARG A 94 21.39 6.48 -0.27
CA ARG A 94 21.59 6.27 1.18
C ARG A 94 20.73 7.20 2.04
N THR A 95 20.53 8.44 1.61
CA THR A 95 19.73 9.43 2.36
C THR A 95 18.25 9.05 2.35
N ILE A 96 17.70 8.63 1.20
CA ILE A 96 16.32 8.15 1.09
C ILE A 96 16.11 6.92 2.00
N GLU A 97 17.05 5.97 1.98
CA GLU A 97 16.99 4.78 2.82
C GLU A 97 16.95 5.13 4.32
N ARG A 98 17.85 6.01 4.78
CA ARG A 98 17.91 6.45 6.18
C ARG A 98 16.65 7.18 6.62
N VAL A 99 16.11 8.08 5.78
CA VAL A 99 14.86 8.80 6.07
C VAL A 99 13.70 7.82 6.17
N SER A 100 13.64 6.83 5.26
CA SER A 100 12.61 5.79 5.28
C SER A 100 12.69 4.94 6.54
N GLN A 101 13.90 4.51 6.93
CA GLN A 101 14.13 3.77 8.17
C GLN A 101 13.66 4.56 9.39
N ALA A 102 14.10 5.81 9.55
CA ALA A 102 13.69 6.66 10.66
C ALA A 102 12.16 6.86 10.73
N ALA A 103 11.52 7.03 9.58
CA ALA A 103 10.06 7.16 9.50
C ALA A 103 9.36 5.85 9.92
N ASN A 104 9.88 4.68 9.51
CA ASN A 104 9.31 3.39 9.88
C ASN A 104 9.47 3.09 11.37
N GLU A 105 10.63 3.40 11.95
CA GLU A 105 10.86 3.29 13.39
C GLU A 105 9.91 4.22 14.18
N ALA A 106 9.70 5.45 13.72
CA ALA A 106 8.74 6.37 14.33
C ALA A 106 7.31 5.83 14.26
N ARG A 107 6.89 5.28 13.10
CA ARG A 107 5.56 4.65 12.95
C ARG A 107 5.37 3.47 13.90
N ALA A 108 6.36 2.57 13.96
CA ALA A 108 6.31 1.42 14.87
C ALA A 108 6.24 1.86 16.34
N ASN A 109 6.93 2.94 16.70
CA ASN A 109 6.84 3.53 18.03
C ASN A 109 5.45 4.09 18.33
N VAL A 110 4.82 4.80 17.37
CA VAL A 110 3.43 5.26 17.51
C VAL A 110 2.51 4.06 17.72
N GLU A 111 2.55 3.06 16.84
CA GLU A 111 1.71 1.86 16.99
C GLU A 111 1.89 1.18 18.35
N ARG A 112 3.13 1.06 18.83
CA ARG A 112 3.43 0.48 20.14
C ARG A 112 2.89 1.31 21.30
N LEU A 113 3.00 2.64 21.24
CA LEU A 113 2.52 3.52 22.31
C LEU A 113 0.98 3.50 22.38
N PHE A 114 0.31 3.55 21.23
CA PHE A 114 -1.15 3.56 21.17
C PHE A 114 -1.79 2.15 21.23
N SER A 115 -0.99 1.08 21.11
CA SER A 115 -1.48 -0.29 21.22
C SER A 115 -1.91 -0.62 22.64
N ARG A 116 -3.15 -1.06 22.78
CA ARG A 116 -3.71 -1.61 24.03
C ARG A 116 -3.71 -3.13 24.05
N LYS A 117 -2.99 -3.78 23.13
CA LYS A 117 -3.04 -5.23 22.94
C LYS A 117 -2.72 -6.00 24.23
N ILE A 118 -1.63 -5.63 24.91
CA ILE A 118 -1.21 -6.29 26.17
C ILE A 118 -2.28 -6.12 27.26
N GLU A 119 -2.88 -4.93 27.37
CA GLU A 119 -3.94 -4.67 28.35
C GLU A 119 -5.17 -5.53 28.08
N TYR A 120 -5.58 -5.63 26.81
CA TYR A 120 -6.71 -6.45 26.40
C TYR A 120 -6.43 -7.95 26.55
N ASP A 121 -5.21 -8.41 26.27
CA ASP A 121 -4.81 -9.81 26.46
C ASP A 121 -4.88 -10.18 27.95
N GLN A 122 -4.41 -9.31 28.85
CA GLN A 122 -4.55 -9.50 30.30
C GLN A 122 -6.01 -9.50 30.76
N LEU A 123 -6.83 -8.60 30.20
CA LEU A 123 -8.24 -8.54 30.55
C LEU A 123 -8.98 -9.80 30.08
N LYS A 124 -8.66 -10.28 28.89
CA LYS A 124 -9.17 -11.54 28.34
C LYS A 124 -8.79 -12.72 29.22
N GLN A 125 -7.53 -12.81 29.66
CA GLN A 125 -7.09 -13.88 30.55
C GLN A 125 -7.93 -13.93 31.84
N LYS A 126 -8.19 -12.78 32.47
CA LYS A 126 -9.04 -12.73 33.68
C LYS A 126 -10.49 -13.17 33.40
N VAL A 127 -11.04 -12.80 32.24
CA VAL A 127 -12.37 -13.27 31.83
C VAL A 127 -12.38 -14.77 31.61
N ASP A 128 -11.34 -15.32 31.00
CA ASP A 128 -11.19 -16.77 30.77
C ASP A 128 -11.06 -17.52 32.11
N GLU A 129 -10.33 -16.97 33.09
CA GLU A 129 -10.23 -17.50 34.46
C GLU A 129 -11.59 -17.56 35.16
N ILE A 130 -12.35 -16.45 35.17
CA ILE A 130 -13.72 -16.43 35.72
C ILE A 130 -14.63 -17.42 34.99
N THR A 131 -14.50 -17.51 33.66
CA THR A 131 -15.29 -18.45 32.84
C THR A 131 -15.02 -19.90 33.24
N LYS A 132 -13.76 -20.23 33.55
CA LYS A 132 -13.37 -21.56 34.01
C LYS A 132 -13.95 -21.84 35.39
N GLU A 133 -13.80 -20.92 36.34
CA GLU A 133 -14.35 -21.05 37.70
C GLU A 133 -15.87 -21.24 37.67
N LEU A 134 -16.60 -20.43 36.88
CA LEU A 134 -18.05 -20.53 36.75
C LEU A 134 -18.49 -21.90 36.23
N LYS A 135 -17.78 -22.46 35.24
CA LYS A 135 -18.09 -23.79 34.71
C LYS A 135 -17.85 -24.89 35.73
N GLU A 136 -16.71 -24.84 36.41
CA GLU A 136 -16.37 -25.82 37.44
C GLU A 136 -17.41 -25.82 38.57
N GLN A 137 -17.80 -24.63 39.04
CA GLN A 137 -18.78 -24.48 40.12
C GLN A 137 -20.21 -24.84 39.69
N GLN A 138 -20.56 -24.57 38.43
CA GLN A 138 -21.83 -24.99 37.85
C GLN A 138 -21.91 -26.52 37.75
N GLU A 139 -20.85 -27.18 37.30
CA GLU A 139 -20.78 -28.65 37.19
C GLU A 139 -20.79 -29.34 38.56
N SER A 140 -20.14 -28.75 39.55
CA SER A 140 -20.10 -29.30 40.91
C SER A 140 -21.28 -28.88 41.80
N GLU A 141 -22.17 -28.00 41.31
CA GLU A 141 -23.26 -27.38 42.07
C GLU A 141 -22.81 -26.80 43.43
N SER A 142 -21.57 -26.29 43.51
CA SER A 142 -20.88 -25.99 44.78
C SER A 142 -20.73 -24.48 45.05
N PHE A 143 -21.72 -23.67 44.65
CA PHE A 143 -21.68 -22.22 44.81
C PHE A 143 -22.70 -21.73 45.86
N VAL A 144 -22.37 -20.64 46.53
CA VAL A 144 -23.28 -19.90 47.41
C VAL A 144 -23.43 -18.45 46.96
N GLU A 145 -24.36 -17.70 47.57
CA GLU A 145 -24.66 -16.32 47.20
C GLU A 145 -23.44 -15.40 47.26
N ILE A 146 -22.50 -15.68 48.18
CA ILE A 146 -21.25 -14.92 48.33
C ILE A 146 -20.36 -15.09 47.08
N ASP A 147 -20.30 -16.29 46.50
CA ASP A 147 -19.51 -16.56 45.29
C ASP A 147 -20.12 -15.84 44.08
N ILE A 148 -21.45 -15.88 43.96
CA ILE A 148 -22.20 -15.17 42.91
C ILE A 148 -21.94 -13.66 43.00
N ASP A 149 -22.06 -13.07 44.19
CA ASP A 149 -21.79 -11.64 44.40
C ASP A 149 -20.33 -11.30 44.10
N HIS A 150 -19.38 -12.20 44.43
CA HIS A 150 -17.98 -12.05 44.12
C HIS A 150 -17.71 -11.99 42.60
N TRP A 151 -18.20 -12.97 41.82
CA TRP A 151 -18.04 -12.95 40.36
C TRP A 151 -18.74 -11.76 39.71
N MET A 152 -19.93 -11.38 40.21
CA MET A 152 -20.63 -10.18 39.74
C MET A 152 -19.80 -8.92 39.95
N LYS A 153 -19.14 -8.77 41.11
CA LYS A 153 -18.24 -7.65 41.39
C LYS A 153 -17.03 -7.66 40.47
N GLN A 154 -16.38 -8.82 40.29
CA GLN A 154 -15.24 -8.95 39.39
C GLN A 154 -15.59 -8.58 37.95
N LEU A 155 -16.70 -9.11 37.40
CA LEU A 155 -17.14 -8.81 36.04
C LEU A 155 -17.50 -7.32 35.84
N LYS A 156 -18.13 -6.68 36.84
CA LYS A 156 -18.38 -5.23 36.83
C LYS A 156 -17.08 -4.42 36.81
N GLN A 157 -16.07 -4.85 37.58
CA GLN A 157 -14.77 -4.20 37.57
C GLN A 157 -14.07 -4.37 36.21
N LEU A 158 -14.05 -5.58 35.65
CA LEU A 158 -13.45 -5.83 34.33
C LEU A 158 -14.13 -5.02 33.22
N LYS A 159 -15.47 -4.86 33.28
CA LYS A 159 -16.21 -3.99 32.36
C LYS A 159 -15.78 -2.53 32.49
N THR A 160 -15.49 -2.07 33.71
CA THR A 160 -15.00 -0.70 33.94
C THR A 160 -13.59 -0.53 33.38
N ASP A 161 -12.71 -1.50 33.63
CA ASP A 161 -11.33 -1.50 33.12
C ASP A 161 -11.26 -1.55 31.59
N LEU A 162 -12.15 -2.30 30.94
CA LEU A 162 -12.27 -2.36 29.48
C LEU A 162 -12.54 -0.97 28.88
N ASN A 163 -13.47 -0.23 29.48
CA ASN A 163 -13.93 1.07 29.01
C ASN A 163 -13.05 2.23 29.50
N ARG A 164 -12.01 1.94 30.32
CA ARG A 164 -11.09 2.97 30.79
C ARG A 164 -10.30 3.55 29.60
N PRO A 165 -10.18 4.88 29.49
CA PRO A 165 -9.29 5.51 28.51
C PRO A 165 -7.85 5.02 28.66
N SER A 166 -7.11 4.95 27.56
CA SER A 166 -5.68 4.63 27.62
C SER A 166 -4.93 5.74 28.37
N LYS A 167 -3.83 5.38 29.04
CA LYS A 167 -2.92 6.38 29.63
C LYS A 167 -2.42 7.38 28.58
N VAL A 168 -2.26 6.90 27.35
CA VAL A 168 -1.82 7.69 26.19
C VAL A 168 -2.88 8.68 25.74
N ASP A 169 -4.17 8.39 25.92
CA ASP A 169 -5.25 9.34 25.62
C ASP A 169 -5.26 10.53 26.59
N THR A 170 -4.86 10.29 27.84
CA THR A 170 -4.81 11.31 28.90
C THR A 170 -3.54 12.15 28.90
N ASN A 171 -2.44 11.64 28.33
CA ASN A 171 -1.19 12.36 28.16
C ASN A 171 -0.52 11.94 26.84
N PRO A 172 -0.91 12.55 25.71
CA PRO A 172 -0.48 12.10 24.40
C PRO A 172 1.01 12.41 24.16
N PRO A 173 1.75 11.49 23.51
CA PRO A 173 3.13 11.73 23.12
C PRO A 173 3.22 12.84 22.08
N VAL A 174 4.28 13.63 22.14
CA VAL A 174 4.54 14.73 21.20
C VAL A 174 5.38 14.22 20.04
N LEU A 175 4.90 14.42 18.80
CA LEU A 175 5.67 14.16 17.60
C LEU A 175 6.60 15.35 17.33
N GLN A 176 7.91 15.08 17.26
CA GLN A 176 8.92 16.07 16.87
C GLN A 176 9.61 15.60 15.59
N ILE A 177 9.51 16.40 14.53
CA ILE A 177 10.20 16.17 13.26
C ILE A 177 11.18 17.31 13.07
N GLN A 178 12.46 16.98 12.94
CA GLN A 178 13.49 17.98 12.66
C GLN A 178 13.36 18.48 11.23
N ASN A 179 13.47 19.80 11.04
CA ASN A 179 13.46 20.39 9.71
C ASN A 179 14.84 20.22 9.05
N VAL A 180 14.86 19.85 7.77
CA VAL A 180 16.09 19.69 6.97
C VAL A 180 16.06 20.75 5.88
N ASP A 181 17.06 21.65 5.87
CA ASP A 181 17.22 22.62 4.78
C ASP A 181 17.87 21.95 3.57
N TRP A 182 17.03 21.34 2.72
CA TRP A 182 17.42 20.64 1.50
C TRP A 182 18.25 21.48 0.53
N ASN A 183 18.19 22.82 0.59
CA ASN A 183 18.96 23.70 -0.30
C ASN A 183 20.45 23.75 0.08
N SER A 184 20.81 23.33 1.29
CA SER A 184 22.17 23.35 1.80
C SER A 184 22.85 21.97 1.80
N VAL A 185 22.08 20.91 1.60
CA VAL A 185 22.53 19.53 1.88
C VAL A 185 23.58 19.04 0.89
N ILE A 186 23.51 19.50 -0.37
CA ILE A 186 24.53 19.23 -1.36
C ILE A 186 24.81 20.47 -2.20
N LYS A 187 26.10 20.80 -2.35
CA LYS A 187 26.56 21.93 -3.15
C LYS A 187 27.75 21.52 -4.00
N VAL A 188 27.77 21.98 -5.23
CA VAL A 188 28.92 21.87 -6.12
C VAL A 188 29.38 23.30 -6.40
N SER A 189 30.59 23.64 -5.97
CA SER A 189 31.18 24.97 -6.17
C SER A 189 32.20 24.93 -7.29
N SER A 190 32.26 26.00 -8.08
CA SER A 190 33.32 26.20 -9.05
C SER A 190 34.60 26.70 -8.36
N PRO A 191 35.81 26.34 -8.82
CA PRO A 191 37.06 26.87 -8.27
C PRO A 191 37.09 28.41 -8.22
N ASN A 192 36.44 29.09 -9.18
CA ASN A 192 36.39 30.55 -9.27
C ASN A 192 35.47 31.22 -8.23
N GLU A 193 34.68 30.45 -7.47
CA GLU A 193 33.80 30.97 -6.41
C GLU A 193 34.48 30.99 -5.04
N LEU A 194 35.60 30.26 -4.87
CA LEU A 194 36.37 30.23 -3.63
C LEU A 194 37.27 31.46 -3.45
N GLU A 195 37.63 32.15 -4.54
CA GLU A 195 38.51 33.35 -4.49
C GLU A 195 37.76 34.67 -4.26
N LYS A 196 36.43 34.70 -4.36
CA LYS A 196 35.63 35.91 -4.08
C LYS A 196 35.16 36.04 -2.62
N GLY A 197 35.58 35.10 -1.77
CA GLY A 197 35.27 35.07 -0.34
C GLY A 197 36.47 35.30 0.59
N MET A 198 37.64 35.67 0.06
CA MET A 198 38.80 36.12 0.83
C MET A 198 39.05 37.62 0.64
#